data_AF-A0A7Y4NXI1-F1
#
_entry.id   AF-A0A7Y4NXI1-F1
#
_cell.length_a   1.000
_cell.length_b   1.000
_cell.length_c   1.000
_cell.angle_alpha   90.00
_cell.angle_beta   90.00
_cell.angle_gamma   90.00
#
_symmetry.space_group_name_H-M   'P 1'
#
loop_
_entity.id
_entity.type
_entity.pdbx_description
1 polymer ?
#
loop_
_entity_poly.entity_id
_entity_poly.type
_entity_poly.pdbx_seq_one_letter_code
_entity_poly.pdbx_strand_id
1 'polypeptide(L)' 'SQRIRKRIEEVWGWMKTVGGFRKTRFKGRERTELAAYLVGAAHNLVRMAWLTAA' A
#
# COMPACT_ATOMS: atom_id res chain seq x y z
N SER A 1 16.18 12.05 -8.16
CA SER A 1 16.36 10.80 -7.38
C SER A 1 15.48 10.76 -6.12
N GLN A 2 15.66 11.67 -5.15
CA GLN A 2 14.96 11.60 -3.85
C GLN A 2 13.42 11.72 -3.89
N ARG A 3 12.86 12.45 -4.86
CA ARG A 3 11.39 12.60 -5.00
C ARG A 3 10.68 11.28 -5.30
N ILE A 4 11.27 10.44 -6.15
CA ILE A 4 10.70 9.12 -6.51
C ILE A 4 10.80 8.18 -5.31
N ARG A 5 11.96 8.18 -4.63
CA ARG A 5 12.17 7.38 -3.42
C ARG A 5 11.15 7.72 -2.33
N LYS A 6 10.93 9.01 -2.07
CA LYS A 6 9.93 9.47 -1.11
C LYS A 6 8.53 8.96 -1.44
N ARG A 7 8.13 9.03 -2.71
CA ARG A 7 6.82 8.51 -3.16
C ARG A 7 6.67 7.01 -2.90
N ILE A 8 7.73 6.23 -3.16
CA ILE A 8 7.73 4.78 -2.89
C ILE A 8 7.65 4.52 -1.37
N GLU A 9 8.46 5.22 -0.58
CA GLU A 9 8.49 5.08 0.88
C GLU A 9 7.16 5.46 1.54
N GLU A 10 6.46 6.47 1.02
CA GLU A 10 5.12 6.86 1.47
C GLU A 10 4.09 5.74 1.24
N VAL A 11 4.09 5.10 0.06
CA VAL A 11 3.21 3.96 -0.23
C VAL A 11 3.49 2.81 0.75
N TRP A 12 4.76 2.44 0.95
CA TRP A 12 5.13 1.40 1.91
C TRP A 12 4.77 1.75 3.34
N GLY A 13 4.90 3.02 3.73
CA GLY A 13 4.46 3.54 5.02
C GLY A 13 2.95 3.35 5.21
N TRP A 14 2.16 3.76 4.22
CA TRP A 14 0.71 3.64 4.22
C TRP A 14 0.24 2.18 4.29
N MET A 15 0.87 1.28 3.51
CA MET A 15 0.56 -0.16 3.56
C MET A 15 0.77 -0.74 4.97
N LYS A 16 1.80 -0.29 5.69
CA LYS A 16 2.08 -0.75 7.06
C LYS A 16 1.07 -0.20 8.07
N THR A 17 0.70 1.07 7.97
CA THR A 17 -0.14 1.76 8.96
C THR A 17 -1.64 1.56 8.71
N VAL A 18 -2.10 1.71 7.47
CA VAL A 18 -3.52 1.60 7.08
C VAL A 18 -3.82 0.22 6.52
N GLY A 19 -2.92 -0.34 5.69
CA GLY A 19 -3.09 -1.68 5.11
C GLY A 19 -2.88 -2.83 6.08
N GLY A 20 -2.50 -2.57 7.34
CA GLY A 20 -2.31 -3.60 8.37
C GLY A 20 -1.06 -4.48 8.19
N PHE A 21 -0.11 -4.09 7.33
CA PHE A 21 1.11 -4.87 7.07
C PHE A 21 2.22 -4.68 8.12
N ARG A 22 2.03 -3.85 9.15
CA ARG A 22 2.99 -3.76 10.26
C ARG A 22 3.08 -5.06 11.07
N LYS A 23 1.96 -5.76 11.22
CA LYS A 23 1.84 -7.12 11.77
C LYS A 23 0.72 -7.84 11.02
N THR A 24 1.08 -8.59 9.98
CA THR A 24 0.08 -9.26 9.14
C THR A 24 -0.66 -10.34 9.94
N ARG A 25 -1.98 -10.40 9.78
CA ARG A 25 -2.82 -11.47 10.38
C ARG A 25 -2.80 -12.78 9.59
N PHE A 26 -2.27 -12.73 8.36
CA PHE A 26 -2.23 -13.87 7.45
C PHE A 26 -1.00 -14.73 7.73
N LYS A 27 -1.17 -16.05 7.69
CA LYS A 27 -0.09 -17.03 7.82
C LYS A 27 0.26 -17.61 6.45
N GLY A 28 1.56 -17.72 6.17
CA GLY A 28 2.07 -18.23 4.90
C GLY A 28 2.21 -17.15 3.82
N ARG A 29 3.08 -17.43 2.83
CA ARG A 29 3.44 -16.49 1.77
C ARG A 29 2.26 -16.17 0.85
N GLU A 30 1.57 -17.20 0.38
CA GLU A 30 0.45 -17.09 -0.57
C GLU A 30 -0.66 -16.15 -0.08
N ARG A 31 -1.14 -16.35 1.16
CA ARG A 31 -2.20 -15.50 1.75
C ARG A 31 -1.73 -14.07 1.99
N THR A 32 -0.46 -13.90 2.37
CA THR A 32 0.14 -12.58 2.58
C THR A 32 0.30 -11.83 1.27
N GLU A 33 0.66 -12.54 0.21
CA GLU A 33 0.83 -12.00 -1.15
C GLU A 33 -0.52 -11.56 -1.74
N LEU A 34 -1.56 -12.39 -1.64
CA LEU A 34 -2.92 -11.99 -2.01
C LEU A 34 -3.36 -10.72 -1.29
N ALA A 35 -3.14 -10.66 0.03
CA ALA A 35 -3.46 -9.47 0.82
C ALA A 35 -2.66 -8.23 0.38
N ALA A 36 -1.39 -8.42 -0.03
CA ALA A 36 -0.54 -7.32 -0.48
C ALA A 36 -1.06 -6.73 -1.79
N TYR A 37 -1.51 -7.58 -2.73
CA TYR A 37 -2.15 -7.13 -3.97
C TYR A 37 -3.45 -6.38 -3.71
N LEU A 38 -4.30 -6.88 -2.80
CA LEU A 38 -5.54 -6.20 -2.43
C LEU A 38 -5.29 -4.82 -1.81
N VAL A 39 -4.34 -4.73 -0.86
CA VAL A 39 -3.97 -3.46 -0.22
C VAL A 39 -3.32 -2.49 -1.22
N GLY A 40 -2.46 -2.98 -2.11
CA GLY A 40 -1.85 -2.17 -3.16
C GLY A 40 -2.89 -1.61 -4.14
N ALA A 41 -3.87 -2.42 -4.54
CA ALA A 41 -4.99 -1.99 -5.37
C ALA A 41 -5.84 -0.92 -4.66
N ALA A 42 -6.17 -1.12 -3.38
CA ALA A 42 -6.91 -0.14 -2.58
C ALA A 42 -6.15 1.20 -2.47
N HIS A 43 -4.84 1.16 -2.26
CA HIS A 43 -4.01 2.37 -2.23
C HIS A 43 -4.06 3.13 -3.56
N ASN A 44 -3.98 2.40 -4.68
CA ASN A 44 -4.08 3.00 -6.01
C ASN A 44 -5.43 3.69 -6.23
N LEU A 45 -6.53 3.07 -5.82
CA LEU A 45 -7.87 3.67 -5.93
C LEU A 45 -7.99 4.96 -5.12
N VAL A 46 -7.55 4.93 -3.86
CA VAL A 46 -7.53 6.13 -3.00
C VAL A 46 -6.69 7.23 -3.66
N ARG A 47 -5.49 6.90 -4.13
CA ARG A 47 -4.61 7.85 -4.81
C ARG A 47 -5.24 8.44 -6.07
N MET A 48 -5.91 7.62 -6.88
CA MET A 48 -6.62 8.10 -8.07
C MET A 48 -7.74 9.06 -7.70
N ALA A 49 -8.53 8.76 -6.67
CA ALA A 49 -9.59 9.65 -6.19
C ALA A 49 -9.05 11.04 -5.80
N TRP A 50 -7.91 11.08 -5.10
CA TRP A 50 -7.25 12.36 -4.77
C TRP A 50 -6.73 13.09 -6.01
N LEU A 51 -6.15 12.37 -6.97
CA LEU A 51 -5.62 12.96 -8.20
C LEU A 51 -6.73 13.48 -9.14
N THR A 52 -7.92 12.89 -9.11
CA THR A 52 -9.07 13.35 -9.91
C THR A 52 -9.85 14.48 -9.25
N ALA A 53 -9.73 14.64 -7.93
CA ALA A 53 -10.40 15.70 -7.17
C ALA A 53 -9.59 17.01 -7.11
N ALA A 54 -8.32 16.96 -7.49
CA ALA A 54 -7.40 18.09 -7.59
C ALA A 54 -7.42 18.69 -9.00
#